data_AF-I0JQR4-F1
#
_entry.id   AF-I0JQR4-F1
#
_cell.length_a   1.000
_cell.length_b   1.000
_cell.length_c   1.000
_cell.angle_alpha   90.00
_cell.angle_beta   90.00
_cell.angle_gamma   90.00
#
_symmetry.space_group_name_H-M   'P 1'
#
loop_
_entity.id
_entity.type
_entity.pdbx_description
1 polymer ?
#
loop_
_entity_poly.entity_id
_entity_poly.type
_entity_poly.pdbx_seq_one_letter_code
_entity_poly.pdbx_strand_id
1 'polypeptide(L)'
;MKIYIITLLLSFSAWFLIQWGMGLEEAEVINESFYWGLILLIIGASFYIGQTGFLQLFFGGFKRLSQLIVPHSRAQERADERIAEDFEWRDWKEVWLSRGKLIFLAAGGGSILYSIILLCLLS
;
A
#
# COMPACT_ATOMS: atom_id res chain seq x y z
N MET A 1 -7.72 -4.09 12.83
CA MET A 1 -7.93 -2.76 13.46
C MET A 1 -6.80 -2.32 14.38
N LYS A 2 -6.34 -3.13 15.35
CA LYS A 2 -5.25 -2.72 16.27
C LYS A 2 -4.01 -2.15 15.57
N ILE A 3 -3.48 -2.87 14.56
CA ILE A 3 -2.32 -2.44 13.77
C ILE A 3 -2.56 -1.07 13.12
N TYR A 4 -3.73 -0.86 12.51
CA TYR A 4 -4.07 0.39 11.86
C TYR A 4 -4.04 1.58 12.82
N ILE A 5 -4.69 1.44 13.99
CA ILE A 5 -4.74 2.52 15.00
C ILE A 5 -3.34 2.83 15.52
N ILE A 6 -2.54 1.80 15.82
CA ILE A 6 -1.17 1.97 16.30
C ILE A 6 -0.30 2.68 15.25
N THR A 7 -0.35 2.24 13.99
CA THR A 7 0.42 2.88 12.91
C THR A 7 -0.01 4.32 12.67
N LEU A 8 -1.31 4.62 12.76
CA LEU A 8 -1.82 5.98 12.63
C LEU A 8 -1.27 6.88 13.74
N LEU A 9 -1.37 6.46 15.01
CA LEU A 9 -0.83 7.22 16.14
C LEU A 9 0.69 7.40 16.05
N LEU A 10 1.41 6.36 15.63
CA LEU A 10 2.86 6.43 15.41
C LEU A 10 3.22 7.46 14.34
N SER A 11 2.53 7.45 13.19
CA SER A 11 2.78 8.43 12.13
C SER A 11 2.54 9.87 12.58
N PHE A 12 1.50 10.10 13.40
CA PHE A 12 1.21 11.41 13.98
C PHE A 12 2.32 11.86 14.94
N SER A 13 2.72 10.97 15.84
CA SER A 13 3.81 11.25 16.79
C SER A 13 5.16 11.48 16.10
N ALA A 14 5.43 10.80 14.99
CA ALA A 14 6.64 11.00 14.20
C ALA A 14 6.72 12.41 13.63
N TRP A 15 5.64 12.91 13.02
CA TRP A 15 5.58 14.29 12.52
C TRP A 15 5.74 15.33 13.64
N PHE A 16 5.10 15.10 14.79
CA PHE A 16 5.27 15.96 15.95
C PHE A 16 6.73 16.02 16.43
N LEU A 17 7.41 14.87 16.52
CA LEU A 17 8.82 14.81 16.91
C LEU A 17 9.75 15.45 15.87
N ILE A 18 9.46 15.31 14.57
CA ILE A 18 10.21 15.95 13.50
C ILE A 18 10.08 17.47 13.59
N GLN A 19 8.85 17.99 13.74
CA GLN A 19 8.60 19.42 13.90
C GLN A 19 9.35 19.98 15.13
N TRP A 20 9.27 19.28 16.27
CA TRP A 20 9.93 19.73 17.48
C TRP A 20 11.46 19.63 17.41
N GLY A 21 12.00 18.55 16.84
CA GLY A 21 13.44 18.29 16.80
C GLY A 21 14.20 19.08 15.73
N MET A 22 13.56 19.37 14.59
CA MET A 22 14.19 20.06 13.47
C MET A 22 13.88 21.56 13.42
N GLY A 23 12.90 22.04 14.21
CA GLY A 23 12.53 23.46 14.22
C GLY A 23 12.04 23.98 12.87
N LEU A 24 11.44 23.09 12.07
CA LEU A 24 10.95 23.42 10.73
C LEU A 24 9.82 24.43 10.81
N GLU A 25 9.70 25.26 9.77
CA GLU A 25 8.56 26.16 9.64
C GLU A 25 7.27 25.35 9.50
N GLU A 26 6.20 25.83 10.13
CA GLU A 26 4.91 25.12 10.16
C GLU A 26 4.38 24.88 8.74
N ALA A 27 4.57 25.84 7.83
CA ALA A 27 4.21 25.71 6.42
C ALA A 27 4.98 24.59 5.69
N GLU A 28 6.27 24.40 6.02
CA GLU A 28 7.10 23.34 5.45
C GLU A 28 6.63 21.96 5.95
N VAL A 29 6.35 21.85 7.25
CA VAL A 29 5.82 20.61 7.86
C VAL A 29 4.46 20.25 7.27
N ILE A 30 3.56 21.21 7.05
CA ILE A 30 2.26 20.99 6.41
C ILE A 30 2.46 20.36 5.01
N ASN A 31 3.35 20.93 4.21
CA ASN A 31 3.54 20.51 2.82
C ASN A 31 4.23 19.13 2.73
N GLU A 32 5.30 18.93 3.49
CA GLU A 32 6.03 17.66 3.53
C GLU A 32 5.16 16.52 4.06
N SER A 33 4.42 16.74 5.16
CA SER A 33 3.52 15.72 5.71
C SER A 33 2.37 15.35 4.78
N PHE A 34 1.85 16.33 4.04
CA PHE A 34 0.85 16.07 3.01
C PHE A 34 1.42 15.28 1.84
N TYR A 35 2.59 15.68 1.33
CA TYR A 35 3.24 15.04 0.19
C TYR A 35 3.59 13.58 0.47
N TRP A 36 4.27 13.31 1.60
CA TRP A 36 4.57 11.95 2.01
C TRP A 36 3.30 11.15 2.33
N GLY A 37 2.29 11.80 2.92
CA GLY A 37 0.98 11.21 3.15
C GLY A 37 0.33 10.70 1.85
N LEU A 38 0.35 11.49 0.78
CA LEU A 38 -0.16 11.11 -0.53
C LEU A 38 0.61 9.93 -1.12
N ILE A 39 1.94 9.94 -1.08
CA ILE A 39 2.76 8.83 -1.59
C ILE A 39 2.40 7.53 -0.88
N LEU A 40 2.31 7.56 0.45
CA LEU A 40 1.96 6.37 1.25
C LEU A 40 0.55 5.88 0.93
N LEU A 41 -0.42 6.78 0.73
CA LEU A 41 -1.77 6.39 0.31
C LEU A 41 -1.79 5.73 -1.07
N ILE A 42 -1.03 6.25 -2.05
CA ILE A 42 -0.92 5.66 -3.39
C ILE A 42 -0.34 4.24 -3.30
N ILE A 43 0.70 4.05 -2.49
CA ILE A 43 1.28 2.72 -2.27
C ILE A 43 0.24 1.80 -1.60
N GLY A 44 -0.44 2.27 -0.55
CA GLY A 44 -1.49 1.50 0.13
C GLY A 44 -2.66 1.12 -0.79
N ALA A 45 -3.09 2.03 -1.66
CA ALA A 45 -4.08 1.77 -2.69
C ALA A 45 -3.59 0.73 -3.72
N SER A 46 -2.31 0.77 -4.09
CA SER A 46 -1.71 -0.24 -4.97
C SER A 46 -1.75 -1.64 -4.34
N PHE A 47 -1.45 -1.75 -3.04
CA PHE A 47 -1.62 -3.00 -2.29
C PHE A 47 -3.07 -3.47 -2.27
N TYR A 48 -4.03 -2.55 -2.11
CA TYR A 48 -5.45 -2.88 -2.17
C TYR A 48 -5.86 -3.44 -3.53
N ILE A 49 -5.45 -2.79 -4.62
CA ILE A 49 -5.69 -3.27 -5.99
C ILE A 49 -5.09 -4.67 -6.18
N GLY A 50 -3.87 -4.88 -5.68
CA GLY A 50 -3.21 -6.20 -5.69
C GLY A 50 -4.01 -7.27 -4.93
N GLN A 51 -4.61 -6.93 -3.79
CA GLN A 51 -5.44 -7.83 -2.99
C GLN A 51 -6.78 -8.15 -3.66
N THR A 52 -7.40 -7.19 -4.34
CA THR A 52 -8.72 -7.38 -5.00
C THR A 52 -8.69 -8.36 -6.18
N GLY A 53 -7.51 -8.79 -6.63
CA GLY A 53 -7.39 -9.67 -7.80
C GLY A 53 -7.70 -8.95 -9.12
N PHE A 54 -7.87 -7.63 -9.11
CA PHE A 54 -8.07 -6.83 -10.33
C PHE A 54 -6.98 -7.10 -11.37
N LEU A 55 -5.71 -7.15 -10.93
CA LEU A 55 -4.59 -7.50 -11.79
C LEU A 55 -4.66 -8.94 -12.31
N GLN A 56 -5.17 -9.90 -11.53
CA GLN A 56 -5.38 -11.27 -12.02
C GLN A 56 -6.43 -11.32 -13.11
N LEU A 57 -7.51 -10.54 -13.00
CA LEU A 57 -8.53 -10.45 -14.05
C LEU A 57 -7.93 -9.86 -15.35
N PHE A 58 -7.13 -8.79 -15.21
CA PHE A 58 -6.45 -8.12 -16.32
C PHE A 58 -5.42 -9.04 -17.00
N PHE A 59 -4.53 -9.65 -16.23
CA PHE A 59 -3.53 -10.59 -16.74
C PHE A 59 -4.16 -11.89 -17.24
N GLY A 60 -5.29 -12.32 -16.70
CA GLY A 60 -6.06 -13.47 -17.20
C GLY A 60 -6.60 -13.24 -18.61
N GLY A 61 -7.13 -12.03 -18.87
CA GLY A 61 -7.51 -11.60 -20.21
C GLY A 61 -6.31 -11.56 -21.17
N PHE A 62 -5.18 -11.02 -20.70
CA PHE A 62 -3.93 -10.96 -21.45
C PHE A 62 -3.35 -12.36 -21.75
N LYS A 63 -3.46 -13.30 -20.80
CA LYS A 63 -3.02 -14.70 -20.97
C LYS A 63 -3.86 -15.41 -22.03
N ARG A 64 -5.19 -15.19 -22.05
CA ARG A 64 -6.06 -15.71 -23.13
C ARG A 64 -5.68 -15.14 -24.49
N LEU A 65 -5.37 -13.85 -24.55
CA LEU A 65 -4.93 -13.20 -25.78
C LEU A 65 -3.55 -13.71 -26.24
N SER A 66 -2.62 -13.94 -25.31
CA SER A 66 -1.30 -14.48 -25.64
C SER A 66 -1.37 -15.95 -26.05
N GLN A 67 -2.27 -16.74 -25.48
CA GLN A 67 -2.50 -18.15 -25.86
C GLN A 67 -3.04 -18.28 -27.29
N LEU A 68 -3.70 -17.25 -27.83
CA LEU A 68 -4.09 -17.19 -29.24
C LEU A 68 -2.88 -16.97 -30.18
N ILE A 69 -1.79 -16.39 -29.67
CA ILE A 69 -0.59 -16.06 -30.46
C ILE A 69 0.52 -17.10 -30.25
N VAL A 70 0.66 -17.64 -29.03
CA VAL A 70 1.68 -18.61 -28.64
C VAL A 70 1.01 -19.82 -28.00
N PRO A 71 1.10 -21.02 -28.60
CA PRO A 71 0.48 -22.22 -28.06
C PRO A 71 1.09 -22.58 -26.69
N HIS A 72 0.21 -22.86 -25.73
CA HIS A 72 0.59 -23.16 -24.36
C HIS A 72 1.27 -24.54 -24.27
N SER A 73 2.46 -24.61 -23.67
CA SER A 73 3.23 -25.85 -23.52
C SER A 73 2.76 -26.67 -22.32
N ARG A 74 2.70 -28.01 -22.46
CA ARG A 74 2.42 -28.95 -21.34
C ARG A 74 3.41 -28.86 -20.19
N ALA A 75 4.61 -28.30 -20.42
CA ALA A 75 5.58 -28.04 -19.36
C ALA A 75 5.20 -26.80 -18.52
N GLN A 76 4.57 -25.81 -19.15
CA GLN A 76 4.10 -24.59 -18.51
C GLN A 76 2.84 -24.85 -17.67
N GLU A 77 1.97 -25.75 -18.14
CA GLU A 77 0.78 -26.22 -17.41
C GLU A 77 1.17 -26.92 -16.09
N ARG A 78 2.17 -27.80 -16.11
CA ARG A 78 2.70 -28.45 -14.90
C ARG A 78 3.40 -27.49 -13.94
N ALA A 79 3.99 -26.41 -14.44
CA ALA A 79 4.61 -25.39 -13.61
C ALA A 79 3.54 -24.53 -12.93
N ASP A 80 2.49 -24.14 -13.66
CA ASP A 80 1.34 -23.41 -13.13
C ASP A 80 0.58 -24.24 -12.08
N GLU A 81 0.40 -25.56 -12.27
CA GLU A 81 -0.20 -26.47 -11.28
C GLU A 81 0.62 -26.52 -9.97
N ARG A 82 1.95 -26.65 -10.07
CA ARG A 82 2.83 -26.65 -8.88
C ARG A 82 2.79 -25.33 -8.12
N ILE A 83 2.70 -24.20 -8.82
CA ILE A 83 2.58 -22.88 -8.19
C ILE A 83 1.19 -22.68 -7.56
N ALA A 84 0.15 -23.30 -8.11
CA ALA A 84 -1.21 -23.26 -7.57
C ALA A 84 -1.37 -24.09 -6.29
N GLU A 85 -0.56 -25.15 -6.12
CA GLU A 85 -0.55 -26.02 -4.94
C GLU A 85 0.26 -25.49 -3.76
N ASP A 86 1.07 -24.44 -3.94
CA ASP A 86 1.80 -23.78 -2.84
C ASP A 86 0.85 -22.90 -2.00
N PHE A 87 0.07 -23.56 -1.15
CA PHE A 87 -0.81 -22.91 -0.17
C PHE A 87 -0.05 -21.92 0.72
N GLU A 88 1.19 -22.23 1.07
CA GLU A 88 2.04 -21.40 1.93
C GLU A 88 2.39 -20.05 1.27
N TRP A 89 2.59 -20.04 -0.05
CA TRP A 89 2.86 -18.83 -0.81
C TRP A 89 1.65 -17.91 -0.92
N ARG A 90 0.46 -18.49 -1.11
CA ARG A 90 -0.81 -17.74 -1.14
C ARG A 90 -1.11 -17.08 0.19
N ASP A 91 -1.01 -17.84 1.29
CA ASP A 91 -1.28 -17.33 2.64
C ASP A 91 -0.26 -16.23 3.01
N TRP A 92 1.02 -16.44 2.71
CA TRP A 92 2.06 -15.44 2.95
C TRP A 92 1.78 -14.14 2.18
N LYS A 93 1.42 -14.25 0.90
CA LYS A 93 1.08 -13.10 0.04
C LYS A 93 -0.14 -12.36 0.57
N GLU A 94 -1.18 -13.05 1.01
CA GLU A 94 -2.40 -12.43 1.52
C GLU A 94 -2.16 -11.72 2.86
N VAL A 95 -1.34 -12.31 3.74
CA VAL A 95 -0.91 -11.67 4.99
C VAL A 95 -0.07 -10.42 4.70
N TRP A 96 0.88 -10.50 3.76
CA TRP A 96 1.70 -9.35 3.37
C TRP A 96 0.90 -8.23 2.73
N LEU A 97 0.02 -8.55 1.77
CA LEU A 97 -0.83 -7.56 1.11
C LEU A 97 -1.79 -6.91 2.11
N SER A 98 -2.39 -7.68 3.02
CA SER A 98 -3.34 -7.14 4.00
C SER A 98 -2.64 -6.26 5.05
N ARG A 99 -1.50 -6.70 5.58
CA ARG A 99 -0.72 -5.90 6.56
C ARG A 99 -0.10 -4.67 5.91
N GLY A 100 0.49 -4.83 4.72
CA GLY A 100 1.05 -3.73 3.94
C GLY A 100 0.01 -2.65 3.66
N LYS A 101 -1.15 -3.04 3.12
CA LYS A 101 -2.27 -2.12 2.90
C LYS A 101 -2.62 -1.34 4.16
N LEU A 102 -2.80 -2.02 5.29
CA LEU A 102 -3.19 -1.35 6.55
C LEU A 102 -2.13 -0.38 7.05
N ILE A 103 -0.85 -0.73 6.95
CA ILE A 103 0.26 0.13 7.39
C ILE A 103 0.35 1.38 6.51
N PHE A 104 0.37 1.22 5.19
CA PHE A 104 0.50 2.33 4.25
C PHE A 104 -0.71 3.27 4.30
N LEU A 105 -1.94 2.73 4.39
CA LEU A 105 -3.14 3.55 4.55
C LEU A 105 -3.18 4.28 5.89
N ALA A 106 -2.81 3.61 6.99
CA ALA A 106 -2.79 4.24 8.31
C ALA A 106 -1.73 5.35 8.40
N ALA A 107 -0.51 5.10 7.90
CA ALA A 107 0.58 6.06 7.93
C ALA A 107 0.32 7.25 6.99
N GLY A 108 -0.19 6.98 5.78
CA GLY A 108 -0.59 8.03 4.85
C GLY A 108 -1.74 8.88 5.38
N GLY A 109 -2.77 8.23 5.91
CA GLY A 109 -3.92 8.91 6.54
C GLY A 109 -3.51 9.74 7.75
N GLY A 110 -2.65 9.20 8.63
CA GLY A 110 -2.15 9.94 9.80
C GLY A 110 -1.31 11.16 9.40
N SER A 111 -0.50 11.06 8.35
CA SER A 111 0.32 12.18 7.86
C SER A 111 -0.54 13.30 7.26
N ILE A 112 -1.57 12.96 6.47
CA ILE A 112 -2.51 13.96 5.93
C ILE A 112 -3.35 14.58 7.04
N LEU A 113 -3.82 13.80 8.01
CA LEU A 113 -4.57 14.34 9.15
C LEU A 113 -3.71 15.33 9.96
N TYR A 114 -2.43 15.02 10.16
CA TYR A 114 -1.49 15.94 10.81
C TYR A 114 -1.39 17.26 10.03
N SER A 115 -1.17 17.17 8.71
CA SER A 115 -1.11 18.34 7.82
C SER A 115 -2.36 19.21 7.92
N ILE A 116 -3.55 18.61 7.84
CA ILE A 116 -4.83 19.33 7.91
C ILE A 116 -5.04 19.98 9.27
N ILE A 117 -4.72 19.27 10.36
CA ILE A 117 -4.85 19.82 11.72
C ILE A 117 -3.92 21.02 11.89
N LEU A 118 -2.67 20.91 11.47
CA LEU A 118 -1.70 21.99 11.56
C LEU A 118 -2.12 23.19 10.69
N LEU A 119 -2.62 22.95 9.48
CA LEU A 119 -3.17 23.99 8.60
C LEU A 119 -4.36 24.72 9.23
N CYS A 120 -5.30 24.00 9.86
CA CYS A 120 -6.42 24.60 10.57
C CYS A 120 -6.00 25.40 11.80
N LEU A 121 -4.85 25.09 12.41
CA LEU A 121 -4.35 25.77 13.60
C LEU A 121 -3.57 27.05 13.24
N LEU A 122 -2.96 27.06 12.05
CA LEU A 122 -2.24 28.21 11.48
C LEU A 122 -3.17 29.25 10.82
N SER A 123 -4.36 28.82 10.34
CA SER A 123 -5.39 29.67 9.71
C SER A 123 -6.18 30.51 10.70
#